data_AF-A0A078G1V6-F1
#
_entry.id   AF-A0A078G1V6-F1
#
_cell.length_a   1.000
_cell.length_b   1.000
_cell.length_c   1.000
_cell.angle_alpha   90.00
_cell.angle_beta   90.00
_cell.angle_gamma   90.00
#
_symmetry.space_group_name_H-M   'P 1'
#
loop_
_entity.id
_entity.type
_entity.pdbx_description
1 polymer ?
#
loop_
_entity_poly.entity_id
_entity_poly.type
_entity_poly.pdbx_seq_one_letter_code
_entity_poly.pdbx_strand_id
1 'polypeptide(L)'
;MVAPWQWENATAGAVAGFTTVAAMHPLDVVRTRFQVNEGRGLSSLPTYKNTAHALFTIARLEGLRGLYAGFFPAVIGSTLSWSLYFFFYGRAKQRYARGGRDDEKLSPALHLASAAEAGALVSLCTNPIWLVKTRLQLQTPLHQTRPYSGLLDAFRTIMKEEGPRALYKGIVPALVLVSHGAIQFTAYEELRKVIVDFKERRRKSKSTADNLLNSADYAALGGSSKVAAVLLTYPFQVIRARLQQRPSTNGMPRYIDSLHVIRETARFEGFRGFYKGLTANLLKNVPASSITFIVFENVLKLLKQPPSK
;
A
#
# COMPACT_ATOMS: atom_id res chain seq x y z
N MET A 1 -8.66 4.03 36.04
CA MET A 1 -9.21 5.11 35.18
C MET A 1 -9.26 4.59 33.76
N VAL A 2 -10.40 4.03 33.36
CA VAL A 2 -10.62 3.48 32.01
C VAL A 2 -10.89 4.68 31.10
N ALA A 3 -10.04 4.90 30.09
CA ALA A 3 -10.20 6.01 29.16
C ALA A 3 -11.60 5.95 28.51
N PRO A 4 -12.37 7.06 28.49
CA PRO A 4 -13.69 7.08 27.87
C PRO A 4 -13.56 6.72 26.40
N TRP A 5 -14.48 5.87 25.92
CA TRP A 5 -14.44 5.26 24.60
C TRP A 5 -14.36 6.32 23.50
N GLN A 6 -13.23 6.39 22.79
CA GLN A 6 -12.93 7.39 21.76
C GLN A 6 -13.64 7.09 20.41
N TRP A 7 -14.94 6.83 20.43
CA TRP A 7 -15.70 6.55 19.21
C TRP A 7 -15.66 7.73 18.22
N GLU A 8 -15.51 8.97 18.72
CA GLU A 8 -15.32 10.16 17.88
C GLU A 8 -14.01 10.08 17.08
N ASN A 9 -12.90 9.71 17.72
CA ASN A 9 -11.61 9.55 17.04
C ASN A 9 -11.66 8.40 16.03
N ALA A 10 -12.33 7.30 16.38
CA ALA A 10 -12.52 6.17 15.48
C ALA A 10 -13.35 6.56 14.24
N THR A 11 -14.42 7.34 14.45
CA THR A 11 -15.31 7.83 13.38
C THR A 11 -14.60 8.85 12.50
N ALA A 12 -13.91 9.83 13.10
CA ALA A 12 -13.09 10.80 12.38
C ALA A 12 -11.99 10.11 11.56
N GLY A 13 -11.32 9.10 12.13
CA GLY A 13 -10.33 8.28 11.45
C GLY A 13 -10.91 7.49 10.27
N ALA A 14 -12.08 6.88 10.45
CA ALA A 14 -12.76 6.11 9.40
C ALA A 14 -13.19 7.02 8.23
N VAL A 15 -13.81 8.17 8.52
CA VAL A 15 -14.24 9.14 7.50
C VAL A 15 -13.03 9.73 6.77
N ALA A 16 -11.98 10.12 7.51
CA ALA A 16 -10.75 10.63 6.91
C ALA A 16 -10.07 9.60 6.00
N GLY A 17 -10.00 8.35 6.44
CA GLY A 17 -9.48 7.23 5.66
C GLY A 17 -10.28 7.00 4.38
N PHE A 18 -11.61 6.93 4.49
CA PHE A 18 -12.49 6.74 3.34
C PHE A 18 -12.37 7.87 2.31
N THR A 19 -12.46 9.13 2.76
CA THR A 19 -12.35 10.30 1.90
C THR A 19 -10.99 10.37 1.21
N THR A 20 -9.92 10.04 1.92
CA THR A 20 -8.56 9.99 1.34
C THR A 20 -8.47 8.91 0.27
N VAL A 21 -8.97 7.71 0.54
CA VAL A 21 -8.98 6.61 -0.45
C VAL A 21 -9.80 7.01 -1.67
N ALA A 22 -10.98 7.60 -1.50
CA ALA A 22 -11.83 8.06 -2.60
C ALA A 22 -11.11 9.12 -3.47
N ALA A 23 -10.52 10.14 -2.84
CA ALA A 23 -9.82 11.21 -3.55
C ALA A 23 -8.57 10.71 -4.29
N MET A 24 -7.86 9.73 -3.73
CA MET A 24 -6.59 9.23 -4.25
C MET A 24 -6.72 7.99 -5.15
N HIS A 25 -7.92 7.43 -5.26
CA HIS A 25 -8.17 6.22 -6.04
C HIS A 25 -7.83 6.36 -7.53
N PRO A 26 -8.12 7.49 -8.22
CA PRO A 26 -7.72 7.68 -9.62
C PRO A 26 -6.21 7.55 -9.85
N LEU A 27 -5.38 8.07 -8.93
CA LEU A 27 -3.92 7.93 -8.98
C LEU A 27 -3.48 6.49 -8.69
N ASP A 28 -4.24 5.75 -7.88
CA ASP A 28 -3.99 4.35 -7.62
C ASP A 28 -4.22 3.49 -8.88
N VAL A 29 -5.29 3.75 -9.64
CA VAL A 29 -5.54 3.10 -10.93
C VAL A 29 -4.43 3.39 -11.94
N VAL A 30 -4.02 4.65 -12.04
CA VAL A 30 -2.94 5.05 -12.95
C VAL A 30 -1.64 4.36 -12.58
N ARG A 31 -1.28 4.35 -11.29
CA ARG A 31 -0.10 3.64 -10.80
C ARG A 31 -0.13 2.16 -11.19
N THR A 32 -1.21 1.43 -10.91
CA THR A 32 -1.26 -0.01 -11.19
C THR A 32 -1.17 -0.31 -12.67
N ARG A 33 -1.79 0.51 -13.53
CA ARG A 33 -1.64 0.39 -14.99
C ARG A 33 -0.21 0.66 -15.46
N PHE A 34 0.48 1.65 -14.90
CA PHE A 34 1.89 1.90 -15.22
C PHE A 34 2.81 0.76 -14.79
N GLN A 35 2.61 0.19 -13.59
CA GLN A 35 3.42 -0.93 -13.08
C GLN A 35 3.36 -2.16 -13.99
N VAL A 36 2.22 -2.33 -14.66
CA VAL A 36 1.89 -3.48 -15.50
C VAL A 36 2.15 -3.22 -16.99
N ASN A 37 2.27 -1.96 -17.42
CA ASN A 37 2.52 -1.64 -18.81
C ASN A 37 3.95 -2.02 -19.21
N GLU A 38 4.08 -3.11 -19.98
CA GLU A 38 5.36 -3.65 -20.45
C GLU A 38 5.94 -2.89 -21.67
N GLY A 39 5.19 -1.93 -22.24
CA GLY A 39 5.66 -1.11 -23.36
C GLY A 39 5.78 -1.86 -24.70
N ARG A 40 5.28 -3.09 -24.77
CA ARG A 40 5.40 -3.97 -25.94
C ARG A 40 4.18 -4.01 -26.87
N GLY A 41 3.12 -3.26 -26.60
CA GLY A 41 1.84 -3.42 -27.32
C GLY A 41 1.14 -4.78 -27.06
N LEU A 42 1.78 -5.73 -26.37
CA LEU A 42 1.18 -6.99 -25.90
C LEU A 42 0.28 -6.79 -24.68
N SER A 43 0.40 -5.68 -23.97
CA SER A 43 -0.53 -5.30 -22.91
C SER A 43 -1.71 -4.59 -23.56
N SER A 44 -2.93 -5.06 -23.30
CA SER A 44 -4.20 -4.47 -23.77
C SER A 44 -4.49 -3.06 -23.23
N LEU A 45 -3.48 -2.41 -22.67
CA LEU A 45 -3.54 -1.09 -22.04
C LEU A 45 -2.90 -0.06 -22.99
N PRO A 46 -3.53 1.11 -23.17
CA PRO A 46 -2.96 2.17 -23.99
C PRO A 46 -1.64 2.69 -23.40
N THR A 47 -0.68 3.02 -24.27
CA THR A 47 0.60 3.60 -23.86
C THR A 47 0.41 5.01 -23.35
N TYR A 48 0.76 5.24 -22.09
CA TYR A 48 0.68 6.56 -21.46
C TYR A 48 2.04 7.25 -21.46
N LYS A 49 2.08 8.52 -21.87
CA LYS A 49 3.30 9.33 -21.83
C LYS A 49 3.65 9.76 -20.39
N ASN A 50 2.65 10.28 -19.67
CA ASN A 50 2.79 10.86 -18.33
C ASN A 50 1.57 10.48 -17.45
N THR A 51 1.69 10.65 -16.13
CA THR A 51 0.58 10.42 -15.17
C THR A 51 -0.67 11.25 -15.51
N ALA A 52 -0.50 12.53 -15.86
CA ALA A 52 -1.62 13.41 -16.23
C ALA A 52 -2.28 12.97 -17.54
N HIS A 53 -1.47 12.57 -18.53
CA HIS A 53 -1.99 12.01 -19.78
C HIS A 53 -2.75 10.72 -19.52
N ALA A 54 -2.26 9.85 -18.63
CA ALA A 54 -2.97 8.63 -18.24
C ALA A 54 -4.33 8.92 -17.61
N LEU A 55 -4.40 9.85 -16.65
CA LEU A 55 -5.67 10.27 -16.03
C LEU A 55 -6.67 10.76 -17.10
N PHE A 56 -6.23 11.66 -17.98
CA PHE A 56 -7.08 12.21 -19.03
C PHE A 56 -7.53 11.15 -20.04
N THR A 57 -6.62 10.28 -20.49
CA THR A 57 -6.94 9.19 -21.42
C THR A 57 -7.93 8.22 -20.81
N ILE A 58 -7.78 7.83 -19.54
CA ILE A 58 -8.72 6.92 -18.86
C ILE A 58 -10.07 7.60 -18.69
N ALA A 59 -10.10 8.86 -18.25
CA ALA A 59 -11.34 9.62 -18.13
C ALA A 59 -12.09 9.72 -19.45
N ARG A 60 -11.39 9.93 -20.57
CA ARG A 60 -11.99 10.09 -21.90
C ARG A 60 -12.43 8.77 -22.52
N LEU A 61 -11.66 7.70 -22.37
CA LEU A 61 -11.94 6.40 -23.02
C LEU A 61 -12.85 5.49 -22.19
N GLU A 62 -12.73 5.53 -20.87
CA GLU A 62 -13.42 4.59 -19.96
C GLU A 62 -14.39 5.29 -19.01
N GLY A 63 -14.39 6.63 -19.00
CA GLY A 63 -15.23 7.43 -18.11
C GLY A 63 -14.82 7.34 -16.64
N LEU A 64 -15.70 7.82 -15.78
CA LEU A 64 -15.53 7.78 -14.31
C LEU A 64 -15.45 6.35 -13.78
N ARG A 65 -16.11 5.38 -14.44
CA ARG A 65 -16.07 3.97 -14.05
C ARG A 65 -14.67 3.36 -14.17
N GLY A 66 -13.87 3.80 -15.15
CA GLY A 66 -12.47 3.39 -15.29
C GLY A 66 -11.58 3.97 -14.18
N LEU A 67 -11.75 5.26 -13.85
CA LEU A 67 -10.98 5.92 -12.77
C LEU A 67 -11.28 5.37 -11.38
N TYR A 68 -12.49 4.87 -11.15
CA TYR A 68 -12.92 4.26 -9.88
C TYR A 68 -12.98 2.73 -9.92
N ALA A 69 -12.39 2.11 -10.94
CA ALA A 69 -12.37 0.66 -11.06
C ALA A 69 -11.63 0.04 -9.87
N GLY A 70 -12.23 -0.97 -9.23
CA GLY A 70 -11.68 -1.63 -8.06
C GLY A 70 -11.79 -0.85 -6.73
N PHE A 71 -12.55 0.25 -6.66
CA PHE A 71 -12.75 1.03 -5.43
C PHE A 71 -13.34 0.20 -4.28
N PHE A 72 -14.44 -0.51 -4.51
CA PHE A 72 -15.07 -1.37 -3.48
C PHE A 72 -14.11 -2.44 -2.91
N PRO A 73 -13.44 -3.27 -3.74
CA PRO A 73 -12.42 -4.18 -3.24
C PRO A 73 -11.29 -3.47 -2.47
N ALA A 74 -10.91 -2.26 -2.87
CA ALA A 74 -9.88 -1.49 -2.16
C ALA A 74 -10.31 -1.08 -0.75
N VAL A 75 -11.55 -0.61 -0.58
CA VAL A 75 -12.10 -0.23 0.72
C VAL A 75 -12.25 -1.45 1.62
N ILE A 76 -12.94 -2.50 1.14
CA ILE A 76 -13.15 -3.73 1.92
C ILE A 76 -11.81 -4.38 2.28
N GLY A 77 -10.90 -4.48 1.31
CA GLY A 77 -9.58 -5.04 1.51
C GLY A 77 -8.75 -4.27 2.53
N SER A 78 -8.81 -2.93 2.51
CA SER A 78 -8.08 -2.10 3.47
C SER A 78 -8.66 -2.24 4.88
N THR A 79 -9.99 -2.15 5.03
CA THR A 79 -10.66 -2.31 6.31
C THR A 79 -10.35 -3.67 6.92
N LEU A 80 -10.53 -4.75 6.14
CA LEU A 80 -10.24 -6.11 6.61
C LEU A 80 -8.77 -6.32 6.96
N SER A 81 -7.85 -5.72 6.18
CA SER A 81 -6.41 -5.80 6.46
C SER A 81 -6.07 -5.20 7.82
N TRP A 82 -6.58 -4.01 8.14
CA TRP A 82 -6.33 -3.36 9.43
C TRP A 82 -7.00 -4.11 10.59
N SER A 83 -8.24 -4.57 10.43
CA SER A 83 -8.94 -5.36 11.46
C SER A 83 -8.19 -6.65 11.79
N LEU A 84 -7.79 -7.41 10.77
CA LEU A 84 -7.02 -8.64 10.94
C LEU A 84 -5.62 -8.35 11.49
N TYR A 85 -4.98 -7.25 11.06
CA TYR A 85 -3.68 -6.85 11.57
C TYR A 85 -3.73 -6.61 13.08
N PHE A 86 -4.65 -5.78 13.58
CA PHE A 86 -4.77 -5.54 15.02
C PHE A 86 -5.12 -6.81 15.80
N PHE A 87 -5.97 -7.67 15.25
CA PHE A 87 -6.31 -8.96 15.86
C PHE A 87 -5.08 -9.88 15.97
N PHE A 88 -4.39 -10.16 14.87
CA PHE A 88 -3.23 -11.04 14.86
C PHE A 88 -2.04 -10.44 15.61
N TYR A 89 -1.81 -9.14 15.49
CA TYR A 89 -0.74 -8.44 16.21
C TYR A 89 -0.97 -8.47 17.72
N GLY A 90 -2.21 -8.26 18.18
CA GLY A 90 -2.58 -8.38 19.59
C GLY A 90 -2.35 -9.80 20.13
N ARG A 91 -2.77 -10.82 19.38
CA ARG A 91 -2.53 -12.24 19.71
C ARG A 91 -1.06 -12.61 19.71
N ALA A 92 -0.30 -12.14 18.71
CA ALA A 92 1.14 -12.38 18.62
C ALA A 92 1.87 -11.75 19.81
N LYS A 93 1.58 -10.48 20.16
CA LYS A 93 2.14 -9.84 21.35
C LYS A 93 1.85 -10.60 22.62
N GLN A 94 0.59 -11.01 22.85
CA GLN A 94 0.23 -11.78 24.05
C GLN A 94 1.00 -13.11 24.12
N ARG A 95 1.24 -13.75 22.98
CA ARG A 95 2.02 -14.99 22.90
C ARG A 95 3.50 -14.77 23.22
N TYR A 96 4.11 -13.69 22.74
CA TYR A 96 5.51 -13.35 23.05
C TYR A 96 5.69 -12.78 24.47
N ALA A 97 4.70 -12.06 24.98
CA ALA A 97 4.70 -11.51 26.34
C ALA A 97 4.61 -12.62 27.40
N ARG A 98 3.86 -13.71 27.15
CA ARG A 98 3.77 -14.86 28.08
C ARG A 98 5.11 -15.57 28.38
N GLY A 99 6.18 -15.27 27.65
CA GLY A 99 7.53 -15.79 27.89
C GLY A 99 8.46 -14.85 28.67
N GLY A 100 8.03 -13.62 28.99
CA GLY A 100 8.82 -12.61 29.72
C GLY A 100 7.98 -11.92 30.79
N ARG A 101 8.59 -11.49 31.90
CA ARG A 101 7.90 -10.81 33.00
C ARG A 101 7.13 -9.58 32.48
N ASP A 102 5.86 -9.46 32.87
CA ASP A 102 4.81 -8.56 32.36
C ASP A 102 5.10 -7.03 32.38
N ASP A 103 6.30 -6.58 32.77
CA ASP A 103 6.61 -5.16 32.98
C ASP A 103 7.85 -4.62 32.21
N GLU A 104 8.54 -5.45 31.42
CA GLU A 104 9.64 -4.96 30.57
C GLU A 104 9.14 -4.65 29.16
N LYS A 105 9.40 -3.42 28.69
CA LYS A 105 9.13 -2.98 27.31
C LYS A 105 9.63 -4.06 26.34
N LEU A 106 8.71 -4.71 25.62
CA LEU A 106 9.03 -5.73 24.61
C LEU A 106 10.18 -5.23 23.72
N SER A 107 11.24 -6.03 23.60
CA SER A 107 12.38 -5.69 22.76
C SER A 107 11.91 -5.30 21.35
N PRO A 108 12.51 -4.28 20.70
CA PRO A 108 12.18 -3.90 19.32
C PRO A 108 12.15 -5.11 18.37
N ALA A 109 13.01 -6.11 18.60
CA ALA A 109 13.03 -7.36 17.85
C ALA A 109 11.74 -8.18 18.00
N LEU A 110 11.17 -8.28 19.20
CA LEU A 110 9.90 -8.98 19.45
C LEU A 110 8.71 -8.21 18.85
N HIS A 111 8.75 -6.89 18.88
CA HIS A 111 7.77 -6.06 18.17
C HIS A 111 7.82 -6.27 16.66
N LEU A 112 9.01 -6.34 16.07
CA LEU A 112 9.19 -6.64 14.65
C LEU A 112 8.75 -8.07 14.31
N ALA A 113 9.07 -9.06 15.13
CA ALA A 113 8.64 -10.45 14.94
C ALA A 113 7.11 -10.58 14.99
N SER A 114 6.47 -9.97 15.98
CA SER A 114 5.00 -9.95 16.10
C SER A 114 4.33 -9.21 14.94
N ALA A 115 4.92 -8.12 14.44
CA ALA A 115 4.42 -7.40 13.27
C ALA A 115 4.60 -8.21 11.97
N ALA A 116 5.72 -8.92 11.81
CA ALA A 116 5.98 -9.77 10.66
C ALA A 116 5.00 -10.95 10.58
N GLU A 117 4.76 -11.63 11.71
CA GLU A 117 3.78 -12.71 11.80
C GLU A 117 2.36 -12.23 11.49
N ALA A 118 1.94 -11.12 12.10
CA ALA A 118 0.63 -10.53 11.82
C ALA A 118 0.50 -10.12 10.34
N GLY A 119 1.52 -9.47 9.78
CA GLY A 119 1.53 -9.06 8.38
C GLY A 119 1.50 -10.24 7.39
N ALA A 120 2.16 -11.36 7.72
CA ALA A 120 2.12 -12.57 6.92
C ALA A 120 0.71 -13.20 6.92
N LEU A 121 0.08 -13.34 8.09
CA LEU A 121 -1.27 -13.88 8.22
C LEU A 121 -2.31 -12.98 7.51
N VAL A 122 -2.21 -11.66 7.68
CA VAL A 122 -3.05 -10.69 6.94
C VAL A 122 -2.87 -10.85 5.44
N SER A 123 -1.62 -10.99 4.97
CA SER A 123 -1.33 -11.14 3.55
C SER A 123 -1.97 -12.41 2.98
N LEU A 124 -1.94 -13.52 3.71
CA LEU A 124 -2.60 -14.77 3.32
C LEU A 124 -4.13 -14.59 3.22
N CYS A 125 -4.77 -13.98 4.21
CA CYS A 125 -6.22 -13.78 4.21
C CYS A 125 -6.70 -12.77 3.16
N THR A 126 -5.93 -11.72 2.90
CA THR A 126 -6.38 -10.58 2.08
C THR A 126 -5.91 -10.64 0.63
N ASN A 127 -4.97 -11.53 0.27
CA ASN A 127 -4.48 -11.64 -1.11
C ASN A 127 -5.59 -11.83 -2.17
N PRO A 128 -6.65 -12.63 -1.93
CA PRO A 128 -7.75 -12.75 -2.88
C PRO A 128 -8.43 -11.42 -3.21
N ILE A 129 -8.62 -10.55 -2.21
CA ILE A 129 -9.25 -9.24 -2.38
C ILE A 129 -8.33 -8.31 -3.18
N TRP A 130 -7.03 -8.31 -2.86
CA TRP A 130 -6.03 -7.53 -3.58
C TRP A 130 -5.88 -7.98 -5.04
N LEU A 131 -5.95 -9.28 -5.33
CA LEU A 131 -5.95 -9.80 -6.69
C LEU A 131 -7.16 -9.27 -7.48
N VAL A 132 -8.37 -9.35 -6.91
CA VAL A 132 -9.58 -8.85 -7.56
C VAL A 132 -9.50 -7.34 -7.81
N LYS A 133 -9.00 -6.59 -6.82
CA LYS A 133 -8.75 -5.15 -6.98
C LYS A 133 -7.85 -4.87 -8.19
N THR A 134 -6.68 -5.50 -8.24
CA THR A 134 -5.70 -5.29 -9.31
C THR A 134 -6.29 -5.62 -10.68
N ARG A 135 -7.03 -6.73 -10.80
CA ARG A 135 -7.67 -7.10 -12.07
C ARG A 135 -8.77 -6.14 -12.52
N LEU A 136 -9.57 -5.66 -11.57
CA LEU A 136 -10.58 -4.63 -11.86
C LEU A 136 -9.93 -3.30 -12.27
N GLN A 137 -8.77 -2.94 -11.74
CA GLN A 137 -8.04 -1.72 -12.14
C GLN A 137 -7.38 -1.84 -13.52
N LEU A 138 -6.97 -3.06 -13.90
CA LEU A 138 -6.31 -3.36 -15.17
C LEU A 138 -7.28 -3.69 -16.31
N GLN A 139 -8.57 -3.87 -16.03
CA GLN A 139 -9.54 -4.15 -17.08
C GLN A 139 -9.75 -2.92 -17.96
N THR A 140 -9.80 -3.13 -19.27
CA THR A 140 -10.10 -2.10 -20.25
C THR A 140 -11.28 -2.60 -21.08
N PRO A 141 -12.43 -1.91 -21.08
CA PRO A 141 -13.64 -2.34 -21.80
C PRO A 141 -13.43 -2.60 -23.29
N LEU A 142 -12.50 -1.88 -23.92
CA LEU A 142 -12.23 -1.94 -25.36
C LEU A 142 -11.53 -3.24 -25.83
N HIS A 143 -10.85 -3.96 -24.94
CA HIS A 143 -9.99 -5.10 -25.33
C HIS A 143 -10.39 -6.42 -24.67
N GLN A 144 -11.49 -6.45 -23.92
CA GLN A 144 -11.93 -7.64 -23.20
C GLN A 144 -13.33 -8.06 -23.64
N THR A 145 -13.45 -9.31 -24.11
CA THR A 145 -14.70 -9.93 -24.53
C THR A 145 -15.70 -10.09 -23.38
N ARG A 146 -15.22 -10.22 -22.15
CA ARG A 146 -16.04 -10.26 -20.94
C ARG A 146 -15.37 -9.49 -19.78
N PRO A 147 -15.68 -8.18 -19.63
CA PRO A 147 -15.22 -7.40 -18.48
C PRO A 147 -15.92 -7.87 -17.21
N TYR A 148 -15.25 -7.71 -16.06
CA TYR A 148 -15.87 -8.03 -14.77
C TYR A 148 -16.90 -6.97 -14.41
N SER A 149 -18.12 -7.39 -14.08
CA SER A 149 -19.17 -6.46 -13.67
C SER A 149 -18.91 -5.85 -12.28
N GLY A 150 -18.22 -6.58 -11.39
CA GLY A 150 -17.87 -6.14 -10.04
C GLY A 150 -17.03 -7.15 -9.24
N LEU A 151 -16.92 -6.93 -7.93
CA LEU A 151 -16.10 -7.74 -7.01
C LEU A 151 -16.52 -9.22 -6.99
N LEU A 152 -17.82 -9.50 -6.79
CA LEU A 152 -18.33 -10.87 -6.69
C LEU A 152 -18.22 -11.63 -8.01
N ASP A 153 -18.50 -10.95 -9.11
CA ASP A 153 -18.39 -11.51 -10.45
C ASP A 153 -16.93 -11.83 -10.81
N ALA A 154 -16.01 -10.91 -10.49
CA ALA A 154 -14.57 -11.16 -10.63
C ALA A 154 -14.12 -12.36 -9.79
N PHE A 155 -14.52 -12.42 -8.53
CA PHE A 155 -14.15 -13.54 -7.65
C PHE A 155 -14.69 -14.89 -8.18
N ARG A 156 -15.98 -14.95 -8.55
CA ARG A 156 -16.61 -16.16 -9.11
C ARG A 156 -15.96 -16.59 -10.42
N THR A 157 -15.68 -15.64 -11.30
CA THR A 157 -15.04 -15.91 -12.59
C THR A 157 -13.63 -16.44 -12.41
N ILE A 158 -12.84 -15.87 -11.50
CA ILE A 158 -11.48 -16.37 -11.18
C ILE A 158 -11.55 -17.80 -10.64
N MET A 159 -12.46 -18.05 -9.70
CA MET A 159 -12.64 -19.39 -9.11
C MET A 159 -13.05 -20.43 -10.15
N LYS A 160 -13.88 -20.05 -11.14
CA LYS A 160 -14.39 -20.95 -12.18
C LYS A 160 -13.39 -21.17 -13.33
N GLU A 161 -12.72 -20.11 -13.79
CA GLU A 161 -11.83 -20.15 -14.97
C GLU A 161 -10.39 -20.56 -14.62
N GLU A 162 -9.85 -20.12 -13.48
CA GLU A 162 -8.45 -20.35 -13.10
C GLU A 162 -8.27 -21.22 -11.85
N GLY A 163 -9.34 -21.41 -11.07
CA GLY A 163 -9.32 -22.16 -9.83
C GLY A 163 -8.80 -21.37 -8.61
N PRO A 164 -8.88 -21.97 -7.40
CA PRO A 164 -8.58 -21.30 -6.14
C PRO A 164 -7.12 -20.90 -5.97
N ARG A 165 -6.17 -21.61 -6.60
CA ARG A 165 -4.74 -21.29 -6.52
C ARG A 165 -4.42 -19.94 -7.18
N ALA A 166 -5.22 -19.51 -8.15
CA ALA A 166 -5.03 -18.22 -8.80
C ALA A 166 -5.20 -17.03 -7.84
N LEU A 167 -6.05 -17.17 -6.80
CA LEU A 167 -6.27 -16.16 -5.77
C LEU A 167 -5.01 -15.83 -4.95
N TYR A 168 -4.02 -16.74 -4.95
CA TYR A 168 -2.75 -16.59 -4.22
C TYR A 168 -1.59 -16.18 -5.12
N LYS A 169 -1.83 -15.83 -6.39
CA LYS A 169 -0.80 -15.24 -7.26
C LYS A 169 -0.27 -13.94 -6.65
N GLY A 170 1.06 -13.83 -6.63
CA GLY A 170 1.76 -12.69 -6.03
C GLY A 170 1.90 -12.76 -4.50
N ILE A 171 1.63 -13.89 -3.85
CA ILE A 171 1.81 -14.02 -2.38
C ILE A 171 3.29 -13.90 -1.98
N VAL A 172 4.23 -14.46 -2.75
CA VAL A 172 5.67 -14.37 -2.46
C VAL A 172 6.15 -12.92 -2.36
N PRO A 173 5.95 -12.06 -3.38
CA PRO A 173 6.32 -10.65 -3.23
C PRO A 173 5.45 -9.93 -2.18
N ALA A 174 4.21 -10.36 -1.92
CA ALA A 174 3.40 -9.79 -0.84
C ALA A 174 4.01 -10.04 0.55
N LEU A 175 4.53 -11.24 0.80
CA LEU A 175 5.22 -11.58 2.05
C LEU A 175 6.52 -10.80 2.21
N VAL A 176 7.29 -10.63 1.13
CA VAL A 176 8.48 -9.76 1.16
C VAL A 176 8.08 -8.32 1.49
N LEU A 177 6.95 -7.82 0.99
CA LEU A 177 6.47 -6.48 1.29
C LEU A 177 6.06 -6.27 2.76
N VAL A 178 5.84 -7.32 3.55
CA VAL A 178 5.60 -7.21 4.99
C VAL A 178 6.81 -6.58 5.70
N SER A 179 8.03 -6.80 5.19
CA SER A 179 9.25 -6.20 5.74
C SER A 179 9.37 -4.70 5.47
N HIS A 180 8.49 -4.10 4.66
CA HIS A 180 8.52 -2.67 4.36
C HIS A 180 8.54 -1.80 5.63
N GLY A 181 7.73 -2.13 6.63
CA GLY A 181 7.69 -1.39 7.90
C GLY A 181 9.01 -1.47 8.66
N ALA A 182 9.64 -2.64 8.68
CA ALA A 182 10.95 -2.85 9.29
C ALA A 182 12.04 -2.05 8.56
N ILE A 183 12.07 -2.10 7.23
CA ILE A 183 13.01 -1.32 6.40
C ILE A 183 12.85 0.17 6.66
N GLN A 184 11.61 0.67 6.72
CA GLN A 184 11.35 2.08 7.01
C GLN A 184 11.84 2.46 8.41
N PHE A 185 11.59 1.63 9.42
CA PHE A 185 12.03 1.87 10.79
C PHE A 185 13.56 1.89 10.89
N THR A 186 14.25 0.90 10.33
CA THR A 186 15.71 0.85 10.29
C THR A 186 16.28 2.05 9.54
N ALA A 187 15.72 2.40 8.38
CA ALA A 187 16.15 3.59 7.64
C ALA A 187 15.94 4.88 8.46
N TYR A 188 14.84 4.99 9.20
CA TYR A 188 14.58 6.12 10.08
C TYR A 188 15.61 6.22 11.21
N GLU A 189 15.94 5.11 11.87
CA GLU A 189 16.94 5.10 12.95
C GLU A 189 18.34 5.46 12.45
N GLU A 190 18.78 4.90 11.33
CA GLU A 190 20.09 5.20 10.75
C GLU A 190 20.19 6.66 10.30
N LEU A 191 19.16 7.18 9.62
CA LEU A 191 19.12 8.59 9.24
C LEU A 191 19.08 9.51 10.47
N ARG A 192 18.36 9.14 11.53
CA ARG A 192 18.30 9.90 12.79
C ARG A 192 19.68 9.97 13.43
N LYS A 193 20.42 8.85 13.52
CA LYS A 193 21.78 8.82 14.08
C LYS A 193 22.71 9.78 13.32
N VAL A 194 22.71 9.72 11.99
CA VAL A 194 23.55 10.60 11.15
C VAL A 194 23.24 12.09 11.37
N ILE A 195 21.95 12.46 11.44
CA ILE A 195 21.56 13.87 11.66
C ILE A 195 21.93 14.34 13.07
N VAL A 196 21.73 13.51 14.09
CA VAL A 196 22.09 13.82 15.48
C VAL A 196 23.59 14.02 15.59
N ASP A 197 24.41 13.09 15.08
CA ASP A 197 25.87 13.20 15.07
C ASP A 197 26.36 14.47 14.37
N PHE A 198 25.75 14.82 13.24
CA PHE A 198 26.10 16.04 12.50
C PHE A 198 25.77 17.31 13.28
N LYS A 199 24.63 17.35 13.98
CA LYS A 199 24.22 18.51 14.79
C LYS A 199 24.99 18.62 16.09
N GLU A 200 25.32 17.50 16.75
CA GLU A 200 26.16 17.49 17.95
C GLU A 200 27.56 18.03 17.66
N ARG A 201 28.17 17.62 16.53
CA ARG A 201 29.46 18.16 16.07
C ARG A 201 29.41 19.67 15.83
N ARG A 202 28.26 20.20 15.40
CA ARG A 202 28.07 21.62 15.10
C ARG A 202 27.83 22.47 16.36
N ARG A 203 27.26 21.90 17.43
CA ARG A 203 26.84 22.67 18.62
C ARG A 203 27.82 22.64 19.81
N LYS A 204 28.90 21.87 19.80
CA LYS A 204 29.91 21.78 20.91
C LYS A 204 29.30 21.65 22.32
N SER A 205 28.06 21.17 22.44
CA SER A 205 27.33 21.03 23.70
C SER A 205 26.52 19.74 23.65
N LYS A 206 26.75 18.85 24.62
CA LYS A 206 25.98 17.62 24.83
C LYS A 206 24.59 18.00 25.31
N SER A 207 23.65 18.16 24.37
CA SER A 207 22.23 18.27 24.68
C SER A 207 21.51 17.00 24.21
N THR A 208 20.44 16.62 24.89
CA THR A 208 19.63 15.43 24.59
C THR A 208 19.13 15.47 23.14
N ALA A 209 19.18 14.34 22.41
CA ALA A 209 18.78 14.22 21.01
C ALA A 209 17.38 14.81 20.71
N ASP A 210 16.46 14.75 21.67
CA ASP A 210 15.10 15.26 21.53
C ASP A 210 15.01 16.80 21.58
N ASN A 211 15.99 17.48 22.18
CA ASN A 211 16.11 18.95 22.17
C ASN A 211 16.88 19.49 20.94
N LEU A 212 17.50 18.60 20.15
CA LEU A 212 18.28 18.95 18.95
C LEU A 212 17.46 18.86 17.64
N LEU A 213 16.37 18.08 17.66
CA LEU A 213 15.51 17.84 16.51
C LEU A 213 14.26 18.71 16.59
N ASN A 214 14.04 19.54 15.57
CA ASN A 214 12.83 20.31 15.40
C ASN A 214 11.77 19.49 14.64
N SER A 215 10.51 19.92 14.65
CA SER A 215 9.41 19.30 13.91
C SER A 215 9.72 19.12 12.42
N ALA A 216 10.47 20.06 11.82
CA ALA A 216 10.94 19.95 10.44
C ALA A 216 11.96 18.81 10.23
N ASP A 217 12.83 18.53 11.21
CA ASP A 217 13.79 17.42 11.13
C ASP A 217 13.05 16.08 11.23
N TYR A 218 12.06 15.97 12.13
CA TYR A 218 11.22 14.77 12.22
C TYR A 218 10.42 14.54 10.93
N ALA A 219 9.89 15.59 10.31
CA ALA A 219 9.22 15.50 9.02
C ALA A 219 10.20 15.07 7.90
N ALA A 220 11.40 15.63 7.87
CA ALA A 220 12.44 15.26 6.90
C ALA A 220 12.92 13.81 7.09
N LEU A 221 13.15 13.38 8.32
CA LEU A 221 13.52 12.00 8.67
C LEU A 221 12.39 11.01 8.33
N GLY A 222 11.15 11.34 8.65
CA GLY A 222 9.99 10.52 8.31
C GLY A 222 9.78 10.42 6.79
N GLY A 223 9.93 11.53 6.07
CA GLY A 223 9.81 11.58 4.62
C GLY A 223 10.92 10.82 3.90
N SER A 224 12.18 11.09 4.26
CA SER A 224 13.36 10.44 3.64
C SER A 224 13.41 8.94 3.92
N SER A 225 13.12 8.50 5.16
CA SER A 225 13.04 7.08 5.49
C SER A 225 11.94 6.35 4.71
N LYS A 226 10.76 6.98 4.53
CA LYS A 226 9.68 6.44 3.70
C LYS A 226 10.09 6.34 2.23
N VAL A 227 10.77 7.35 1.68
CA VAL A 227 11.27 7.30 0.30
C VAL A 227 12.31 6.20 0.13
N ALA A 228 13.27 6.07 1.06
CA ALA A 228 14.28 5.01 1.02
C ALA A 228 13.65 3.60 1.08
N ALA A 229 12.69 3.39 1.98
CA ALA A 229 11.96 2.13 2.09
C ALA A 229 11.14 1.84 0.83
N VAL A 230 10.48 2.86 0.26
CA VAL A 230 9.76 2.71 -1.00
C VAL A 230 10.73 2.33 -2.12
N LEU A 231 11.87 3.01 -2.28
CA LEU A 231 12.83 2.72 -3.35
C LEU A 231 13.38 1.28 -3.28
N LEU A 232 13.59 0.75 -2.07
CA LEU A 232 14.07 -0.62 -1.87
C LEU A 232 12.97 -1.66 -2.14
N THR A 233 11.73 -1.37 -1.76
CA THR A 233 10.62 -2.33 -1.84
C THR A 233 9.79 -2.22 -3.12
N TYR A 234 9.93 -1.12 -3.88
CA TYR A 234 9.14 -0.86 -5.09
C TYR A 234 9.24 -1.95 -6.15
N PRO A 235 10.42 -2.54 -6.44
CA PRO A 235 10.53 -3.65 -7.40
C PRO A 235 9.59 -4.81 -7.07
N PHE A 236 9.44 -5.17 -5.79
CA PHE A 236 8.51 -6.23 -5.35
C PHE A 236 7.05 -5.84 -5.54
N GLN A 237 6.71 -4.56 -5.45
CA GLN A 237 5.37 -4.06 -5.74
C GLN A 237 5.04 -4.22 -7.23
N VAL A 238 5.99 -3.90 -8.12
CA VAL A 238 5.84 -4.09 -9.57
C VAL A 238 5.71 -5.57 -9.92
N ILE A 239 6.56 -6.42 -9.35
CA ILE A 239 6.51 -7.88 -9.58
C ILE A 239 5.16 -8.44 -9.12
N ARG A 240 4.67 -8.02 -7.95
CA ARG A 240 3.35 -8.41 -7.44
C ARG A 240 2.23 -7.98 -8.40
N ALA A 241 2.24 -6.74 -8.87
CA ALA A 241 1.21 -6.23 -9.76
C ALA A 241 1.16 -6.99 -11.11
N ARG A 242 2.33 -7.33 -11.67
CA ARG A 242 2.44 -8.13 -12.90
C ARG A 242 1.94 -9.57 -12.72
N LEU A 243 2.28 -10.24 -11.62
CA LEU A 243 1.77 -11.57 -11.32
C LEU A 243 0.24 -11.63 -11.14
N GLN A 244 -0.36 -10.52 -10.73
CA GLN A 244 -1.79 -10.40 -10.50
C GLN A 244 -2.61 -10.12 -11.78
N GLN A 245 -1.94 -9.93 -12.92
CA GLN A 245 -2.60 -9.75 -14.22
C GLN A 245 -3.51 -10.94 -14.56
N ARG A 246 -4.54 -10.65 -15.37
CA ARG A 246 -5.37 -11.70 -15.96
C ARG A 246 -4.50 -12.54 -16.92
N PRO A 247 -4.70 -13.87 -16.98
CA PRO A 247 -4.12 -14.71 -18.02
C PRO A 247 -4.45 -14.19 -19.42
N SER A 248 -3.59 -14.51 -20.38
CA SER A 248 -3.83 -14.15 -21.78
C SER A 248 -5.04 -14.91 -22.35
N THR A 249 -5.53 -14.51 -23.52
CA THR A 249 -6.69 -15.11 -24.21
C THR A 249 -6.62 -16.64 -24.35
N ASN A 250 -5.41 -17.21 -24.36
CA ASN A 250 -5.16 -18.64 -24.46
C ASN A 250 -5.29 -19.40 -23.11
N GLY A 251 -5.77 -18.75 -22.05
CA GLY A 251 -5.89 -19.32 -20.71
C GLY A 251 -4.56 -19.47 -19.94
N MET A 252 -3.43 -19.33 -20.63
CA MET A 252 -2.11 -19.43 -20.03
C MET A 252 -1.76 -18.18 -19.20
N PRO A 253 -1.26 -18.34 -17.97
CA PRO A 253 -0.80 -17.22 -17.17
C PRO A 253 0.37 -16.52 -17.88
N ARG A 254 0.31 -15.19 -17.99
CA ARG A 254 1.36 -14.38 -18.62
C ARG A 254 2.71 -14.54 -17.93
N TYR A 255 2.68 -14.75 -16.61
CA TYR A 255 3.83 -15.04 -15.78
C TYR A 255 3.55 -16.24 -14.87
N ILE A 256 4.49 -17.19 -14.86
CA ILE A 256 4.41 -18.40 -14.03
C ILE A 256 4.81 -18.07 -12.59
N ASP A 257 6.00 -17.48 -12.43
CA ASP A 257 6.62 -17.22 -11.13
C ASP A 257 7.22 -15.82 -11.03
N SER A 258 7.47 -15.37 -9.79
CA SER A 258 8.17 -14.10 -9.51
C SER A 258 9.53 -14.01 -10.22
N LEU A 259 10.27 -15.12 -10.30
CA LEU A 259 11.56 -15.18 -11.01
C LEU A 259 11.39 -14.99 -12.52
N HIS A 260 10.30 -15.52 -13.09
CA HIS A 260 9.98 -15.30 -14.49
C HIS A 260 9.72 -13.82 -14.76
N VAL A 261 8.94 -13.14 -13.90
CA VAL A 261 8.71 -11.69 -14.00
C VAL A 261 10.03 -10.93 -13.93
N ILE A 262 10.89 -11.24 -12.96
CA ILE A 262 12.18 -10.56 -12.78
C ILE A 262 13.03 -10.71 -14.05
N ARG A 263 13.17 -11.94 -14.55
CA ARG A 263 14.01 -12.25 -15.72
C ARG A 263 13.49 -11.54 -16.97
N GLU A 264 12.20 -11.60 -17.24
CA GLU A 264 11.62 -10.93 -18.40
C GLU A 264 11.69 -9.41 -18.30
N THR A 265 11.36 -8.85 -17.13
CA THR A 265 11.42 -7.40 -16.90
C THR A 265 12.86 -6.89 -17.08
N ALA A 266 13.84 -7.59 -16.51
CA ALA A 266 15.25 -7.24 -16.64
C ALA A 266 15.74 -7.35 -18.09
N ARG A 267 15.36 -8.41 -18.81
CA ARG A 267 15.77 -8.65 -20.20
C ARG A 267 15.19 -7.63 -21.17
N PHE A 268 13.95 -7.20 -20.95
CA PHE A 268 13.19 -6.48 -21.97
C PHE A 268 12.87 -5.02 -21.65
N GLU A 269 12.82 -4.65 -20.37
CA GLU A 269 12.58 -3.27 -19.94
C GLU A 269 13.78 -2.66 -19.21
N GLY A 270 14.76 -3.50 -18.88
CA GLY A 270 15.90 -3.13 -18.05
C GLY A 270 15.49 -2.73 -16.63
N PHE A 271 16.41 -2.07 -15.94
CA PHE A 271 16.21 -1.66 -14.53
C PHE A 271 15.05 -0.68 -14.36
N ARG A 272 14.76 0.17 -15.37
CA ARG A 272 13.66 1.14 -15.34
C ARG A 272 12.28 0.46 -15.27
N GLY A 273 12.14 -0.78 -15.75
CA GLY A 273 10.89 -1.54 -15.69
C GLY A 273 10.39 -1.76 -14.25
N PHE A 274 11.31 -1.96 -13.30
CA PHE A 274 10.99 -2.19 -11.89
C PHE A 274 10.52 -0.93 -11.14
N TYR A 275 10.65 0.26 -11.74
CA TYR A 275 10.26 1.53 -11.13
C TYR A 275 9.12 2.24 -11.86
N LYS A 276 8.45 1.54 -12.79
CA LYS A 276 7.30 2.08 -13.50
C LYS A 276 6.14 2.39 -12.55
N GLY A 277 5.60 3.60 -12.68
CA GLY A 277 4.52 4.10 -11.81
C GLY A 277 4.99 4.74 -10.50
N LEU A 278 6.31 4.87 -10.26
CA LEU A 278 6.84 5.47 -9.04
C LEU A 278 6.35 6.91 -8.87
N THR A 279 6.34 7.70 -9.95
CA THR A 279 5.84 9.08 -9.94
C THR A 279 4.37 9.15 -9.50
N ALA A 280 3.52 8.28 -10.02
CA ALA A 280 2.12 8.20 -9.62
C ALA A 280 1.97 7.79 -8.14
N ASN A 281 2.82 6.87 -7.66
CA ASN A 281 2.85 6.48 -6.25
C ASN A 281 3.26 7.64 -5.33
N LEU A 282 4.30 8.41 -5.69
CA LEU A 282 4.75 9.56 -4.89
C LEU A 282 3.71 10.69 -4.90
N LEU A 283 3.15 11.00 -6.08
CA LEU A 283 2.10 12.01 -6.23
C LEU A 283 0.82 11.64 -5.48
N LYS A 284 0.56 10.34 -5.26
CA LYS A 284 -0.54 9.88 -4.40
C LYS A 284 -0.23 10.09 -2.92
N ASN A 285 0.98 9.75 -2.48
CA ASN A 285 1.29 9.65 -1.06
C ASN A 285 1.37 11.01 -0.36
N VAL A 286 1.84 12.05 -1.02
CA VAL A 286 1.98 13.39 -0.41
C VAL A 286 0.61 14.03 -0.12
N PRO A 287 -0.31 14.15 -1.10
CA PRO A 287 -1.63 14.72 -0.85
C PRO A 287 -2.49 13.83 0.04
N ALA A 288 -2.33 12.50 -0.03
CA ALA A 288 -3.07 11.58 0.82
C ALA A 288 -2.92 11.92 2.31
N SER A 289 -1.69 12.14 2.76
CA SER A 289 -1.42 12.49 4.16
C SER A 289 -2.07 13.82 4.54
N SER A 290 -1.96 14.85 3.70
CA SER A 290 -2.59 16.15 3.96
C SER A 290 -4.12 16.06 4.03
N ILE A 291 -4.76 15.34 3.10
CA ILE A 291 -6.22 15.16 3.09
C ILE A 291 -6.68 14.40 4.34
N THR A 292 -5.97 13.33 4.73
CA THR A 292 -6.33 12.58 5.94
C THR A 292 -6.32 13.48 7.17
N PHE A 293 -5.28 14.29 7.38
CA PHE A 293 -5.19 15.18 8.53
C PHE A 293 -6.28 16.25 8.51
N ILE A 294 -6.50 16.92 7.36
CA ILE A 294 -7.52 17.98 7.24
C ILE A 294 -8.92 17.41 7.52
N VAL A 295 -9.25 16.26 6.94
CA VAL A 295 -10.57 15.64 7.14
C VAL A 295 -10.72 15.14 8.57
N PHE A 296 -9.69 14.53 9.15
CA PHE A 296 -9.71 14.06 10.53
C PHE A 296 -9.99 15.21 11.51
N GLU A 297 -9.24 16.31 11.39
CA GLU A 297 -9.40 17.49 12.25
C GLU A 297 -10.78 18.11 12.10
N ASN A 298 -11.29 18.25 10.88
CA ASN A 298 -12.61 18.84 10.64
C ASN A 298 -13.75 17.96 11.17
N VAL A 299 -13.68 16.64 10.96
CA VAL A 299 -14.70 15.72 11.48
C VAL A 299 -14.65 15.68 13.01
N LEU A 300 -13.45 15.69 13.60
CA LEU A 300 -13.31 15.70 15.05
C LEU A 300 -13.86 16.99 15.67
N LYS A 301 -13.63 18.15 15.02
CA LYS A 301 -14.23 19.43 15.43
C LYS A 301 -15.75 19.39 15.37
N LEU A 302 -16.33 18.83 14.30
CA LEU A 302 -17.78 18.68 14.15
C LEU A 302 -18.38 17.76 15.22
N LEU A 303 -17.73 16.64 15.52
CA LEU A 303 -18.21 15.68 16.53
C LEU A 303 -18.08 16.19 17.97
N LYS A 304 -17.11 17.07 18.24
CA LYS A 304 -16.89 17.66 19.58
C LYS A 304 -17.64 18.98 19.80
N GLN A 305 -18.32 19.52 18.79
CA GLN A 305 -19.19 20.69 19.01
C GLN A 305 -20.39 20.26 19.87
N PRO A 306 -20.69 20.95 20.99
CA PRO A 306 -21.91 20.70 21.73
C PRO A 306 -23.11 21.02 20.82
N PRO A 307 -24.21 20.26 20.89
CA PRO A 307 -25.39 20.54 20.08
C PRO A 307 -25.86 21.97 20.36
N SER A 308 -25.99 22.79 19.31
CA SER A 308 -26.60 24.12 19.46
C SER A 308 -28.02 23.93 19.97
N LYS A 309 -28.30 24.47 21.15
CA LYS A 309 -29.66 24.58 21.70
C LYS A 309 -30.53 25.47 20.81
#